data_AF-A0AAW2YTI5-F1
#
_entry.id   AF-A0AAW2YTI5-F1
#
_cell.length_a   1.000
_cell.length_b   1.000
_cell.length_c   1.000
_cell.angle_alpha   90.00
_cell.angle_beta   90.00
_cell.angle_gamma   90.00
#
_symmetry.space_group_name_H-M   'P 1'
#
loop_
_entity.id
_entity.type
_entity.pdbx_description
1 polymer ?
#
loop_
_entity_poly.entity_id
_entity_poly.type
_entity_poly.pdbx_seq_one_letter_code
_entity_poly.pdbx_strand_id
1 'polypeptide(L)'
;MYRETVHNDPRWPEVGFQGSNPSTDFRGMGLLSLTSLLYIAQVHSDKAIRMTTRTYPLCCTIINITNYVMSKLSKPGPKNTGSVVDNKSPMLKLMEGEMKSVDFQKRCLVNNQAFLFEEMLWMVTELFDAIWTTRQEGWDISELKNNETAHYFKFGEVFKETKSVVNATLDKHPPHYGTFKYLLNFDGLYDYNK
;
A
#
# COMPACT_ATOMS: atom_id res chain seq x y z
N MET A 1 -0.88 -13.06 -31.51
CA MET A 1 -0.65 -11.59 -31.58
C MET A 1 -0.80 -10.86 -30.25
N TYR A 2 -1.90 -10.97 -29.48
CA TYR A 2 -2.05 -10.21 -28.22
C TYR A 2 -1.19 -10.68 -27.02
N ARG A 3 -0.78 -11.95 -26.98
CA ARG A 3 0.00 -12.50 -25.84
C ARG A 3 1.50 -12.19 -25.91
N GLU A 4 2.03 -11.92 -27.10
CA GLU A 4 3.47 -11.68 -27.30
C GLU A 4 3.88 -10.25 -26.94
N THR A 5 2.95 -9.28 -26.96
CA THR A 5 3.23 -7.86 -26.68
C THR A 5 3.18 -7.50 -25.20
N VAL A 6 2.66 -8.38 -24.33
CA VAL A 6 2.55 -8.12 -22.88
C VAL A 6 3.88 -8.39 -22.18
N HIS A 7 4.69 -9.33 -22.71
CA HIS A 7 6.02 -9.61 -22.23
C HIS A 7 7.05 -8.80 -23.02
N ASN A 8 8.00 -8.18 -22.33
CA ASN A 8 9.07 -7.37 -22.90
C ASN A 8 8.64 -6.00 -23.47
N ASP A 9 7.64 -5.36 -22.86
CA ASP A 9 7.25 -3.98 -23.20
C ASP A 9 8.06 -2.96 -22.36
N PRO A 10 8.72 -1.97 -22.97
CA PRO A 10 9.49 -0.96 -22.24
C PRO A 10 8.65 -0.02 -21.38
N ARG A 11 7.33 -0.02 -21.52
CA ARG A 11 6.41 0.81 -20.71
C ARG A 11 6.18 0.26 -19.30
N TRP A 12 6.50 -1.02 -19.04
CA TRP A 12 6.33 -1.59 -17.70
C TRP A 12 7.21 -0.91 -16.63
N PRO A 13 8.50 -0.63 -16.90
CA PRO A 13 9.30 0.24 -16.04
C PRO A 13 8.72 1.63 -15.79
N GLU A 14 8.02 2.23 -16.78
CA GLU A 14 7.43 3.58 -16.63
C GLU A 14 6.35 3.64 -15.56
N VAL A 15 5.63 2.54 -15.33
CA VAL A 15 4.64 2.42 -14.24
C VAL A 15 5.24 1.79 -12.96
N GLY A 16 6.52 1.45 -12.98
CA GLY A 16 7.28 1.02 -11.81
C GLY A 16 7.34 -0.49 -11.58
N PHE A 17 7.32 -1.31 -12.63
CA PHE A 17 7.81 -2.70 -12.56
C PHE A 17 9.35 -2.76 -12.66
N GLN A 18 9.99 -3.80 -12.13
CA GLN A 18 11.45 -3.92 -12.13
C GLN A 18 12.04 -4.09 -13.55
N GLY A 19 11.26 -4.60 -14.50
CA GLY A 19 11.70 -4.77 -15.88
C GLY A 19 10.55 -4.80 -16.87
N SER A 20 10.88 -5.11 -18.12
CA SER A 20 9.93 -5.18 -19.23
C SER A 20 9.00 -6.40 -19.18
N ASN A 21 9.15 -7.27 -18.18
CA ASN A 21 8.27 -8.43 -17.97
C ASN A 21 7.71 -8.43 -16.53
N PRO A 22 6.49 -7.91 -16.32
CA PRO A 22 5.90 -7.74 -14.99
C PRO A 22 5.61 -9.07 -14.29
N SER A 23 5.57 -10.19 -15.02
CA SER A 23 5.30 -11.50 -14.42
C SER A 23 6.35 -11.90 -13.39
N THR A 24 7.58 -11.38 -13.51
CA THR A 24 8.68 -11.67 -12.60
C THR A 24 8.54 -10.97 -11.24
N ASP A 25 7.83 -9.85 -11.18
CA ASP A 25 7.59 -9.09 -9.95
C ASP A 25 6.54 -9.75 -9.05
N PHE A 26 5.63 -10.55 -9.63
CA PHE A 26 4.56 -11.23 -8.89
C PHE A 26 5.01 -12.51 -8.17
N ARG A 27 6.30 -12.85 -8.16
CA ARG A 27 6.81 -14.12 -7.57
C ARG A 27 6.49 -14.28 -6.08
N GLY A 28 6.35 -13.19 -5.32
CA GLY A 28 6.08 -13.24 -3.87
C GLY A 28 4.59 -13.37 -3.53
N MET A 29 3.74 -12.52 -4.12
CA MET A 29 2.32 -12.38 -3.76
C MET A 29 1.35 -12.86 -4.85
N GLY A 30 1.87 -13.26 -6.01
CA GLY A 30 1.11 -13.84 -7.12
C GLY A 30 -0.11 -13.02 -7.51
N LEU A 31 -1.25 -13.72 -7.58
CA LEU A 31 -2.53 -13.16 -7.97
C LEU A 31 -3.01 -12.04 -7.05
N LEU A 32 -2.68 -12.07 -5.75
CA LEU A 32 -3.13 -11.03 -4.80
C LEU A 32 -2.56 -9.66 -5.18
N SER A 33 -1.28 -9.59 -5.49
CA SER A 33 -0.68 -8.33 -5.95
C SER A 33 -1.21 -7.88 -7.31
N LEU A 34 -1.59 -8.81 -8.19
CA LEU A 34 -2.22 -8.48 -9.46
C LEU A 34 -3.61 -7.88 -9.25
N THR A 35 -4.46 -8.49 -8.43
CA THR A 35 -5.81 -7.98 -8.13
C THR A 35 -5.75 -6.65 -7.40
N SER A 36 -4.78 -6.48 -6.48
CA SER A 36 -4.49 -5.20 -5.82
C SER A 36 -4.16 -4.08 -6.82
N LEU A 37 -3.28 -4.35 -7.80
CA LEU A 37 -2.93 -3.36 -8.83
C LEU A 37 -4.12 -3.02 -9.72
N LEU A 38 -4.92 -4.03 -10.11
CA LEU A 38 -6.13 -3.83 -10.91
C LEU A 38 -7.17 -2.99 -10.16
N TYR A 39 -7.38 -3.27 -8.88
CA TYR A 39 -8.25 -2.46 -8.03
C TYR A 39 -7.84 -0.99 -8.03
N ILE A 40 -6.56 -0.72 -7.73
CA ILE A 40 -6.04 0.66 -7.67
C ILE A 40 -6.18 1.36 -9.03
N ALA A 41 -5.85 0.66 -10.12
CA ALA A 41 -5.94 1.21 -11.46
C ALA A 41 -7.38 1.54 -11.88
N GLN A 42 -8.38 0.80 -11.37
CA GLN A 42 -9.79 0.99 -11.71
C GLN A 42 -10.52 1.95 -10.78
N VAL A 43 -10.20 1.92 -9.48
CA VAL A 43 -10.94 2.66 -8.43
C VAL A 43 -10.24 3.97 -8.05
N HIS A 44 -8.91 4.02 -8.14
CA HIS A 44 -8.11 5.19 -7.80
C HIS A 44 -7.28 5.70 -8.99
N SER A 45 -7.77 5.49 -10.21
CA SER A 45 -7.09 5.79 -11.48
C SER A 45 -6.37 7.13 -11.48
N ASP A 46 -7.07 8.21 -11.13
CA ASP A 46 -6.56 9.57 -11.23
C ASP A 46 -5.35 9.80 -10.33
N LYS A 47 -5.39 9.29 -9.09
CA LYS A 47 -4.29 9.44 -8.13
C LYS A 47 -3.17 8.45 -8.44
N ALA A 48 -3.49 7.24 -8.87
CA ALA A 48 -2.51 6.26 -9.30
C ALA A 48 -1.69 6.75 -10.51
N ILE A 49 -2.33 7.37 -11.51
CA ILE A 49 -1.66 7.98 -12.67
C ILE A 49 -0.73 9.12 -12.21
N ARG A 50 -1.12 9.94 -11.23
CA ARG A 50 -0.19 10.95 -10.67
C ARG A 50 0.99 10.30 -9.96
N MET A 51 0.78 9.17 -9.28
CA MET A 51 1.86 8.46 -8.59
C MET A 51 2.86 7.80 -9.57
N THR A 52 2.50 7.54 -10.83
CA THR A 52 3.48 7.02 -11.80
C THR A 52 4.55 8.05 -12.18
N THR A 53 4.34 9.34 -11.89
CA THR A 53 5.35 10.38 -12.12
C THR A 53 6.30 10.54 -10.94
N ARG A 54 6.14 9.76 -9.86
CA ARG A 54 7.04 9.78 -8.70
C ARG A 54 8.36 9.13 -9.06
N THR A 55 9.39 9.46 -8.29
CA THR A 55 10.71 8.87 -8.45
C THR A 55 10.80 7.45 -7.90
N TYR A 56 9.79 6.95 -7.16
CA TYR A 56 9.74 5.56 -6.70
C TYR A 56 8.95 4.67 -7.68
N PRO A 57 9.26 3.36 -7.76
CA PRO A 57 8.56 2.44 -8.65
C PRO A 57 7.18 2.07 -8.08
N LEU A 58 6.11 2.68 -8.60
CA LEU A 58 4.74 2.52 -8.08
C LEU A 58 4.29 1.06 -7.98
N CYS A 59 4.39 0.27 -9.05
CA CYS A 59 3.94 -1.13 -9.03
C CYS A 59 4.73 -1.97 -8.01
N CYS A 60 6.06 -1.89 -7.99
CA CYS A 60 6.88 -2.55 -6.97
C CYS A 60 6.51 -2.12 -5.55
N THR A 61 6.18 -0.84 -5.36
CA THR A 61 5.74 -0.30 -4.07
C THR A 61 4.42 -0.94 -3.63
N ILE A 62 3.42 -0.99 -4.50
CA ILE A 62 2.12 -1.62 -4.23
C ILE A 62 2.29 -3.11 -3.94
N ILE A 63 3.16 -3.81 -4.68
CA ILE A 63 3.48 -5.24 -4.43
C ILE A 63 4.08 -5.42 -3.03
N ASN A 64 5.03 -4.56 -2.64
CA ASN A 64 5.65 -4.60 -1.32
C ASN A 64 4.67 -4.26 -0.20
N ILE A 65 3.80 -3.27 -0.40
CA ILE A 65 2.74 -2.92 0.56
C ILE A 65 1.72 -4.06 0.66
N THR A 66 1.36 -4.71 -0.45
CA THR A 66 0.45 -5.87 -0.44
C THR A 66 0.98 -6.98 0.45
N ASN A 67 2.27 -7.32 0.31
CA ASN A 67 2.92 -8.28 1.19
C ASN A 67 2.92 -7.82 2.67
N TYR A 68 3.21 -6.54 2.92
CA TYR A 68 3.19 -5.99 4.27
C TYR A 68 1.80 -6.04 4.92
N VAL A 69 0.74 -5.58 4.24
CA VAL A 69 -0.63 -5.63 4.76
C VAL A 69 -1.05 -7.07 5.03
N MET A 70 -0.74 -7.99 4.10
CA MET A 70 -1.01 -9.42 4.30
C MET A 70 -0.31 -9.97 5.54
N SER A 71 0.96 -9.61 5.75
CA SER A 71 1.72 -10.04 6.95
C SER A 71 1.10 -9.56 8.27
N LYS A 72 0.35 -8.45 8.25
CA LYS A 72 -0.35 -7.91 9.42
C LYS A 72 -1.69 -8.57 9.70
N LEU A 73 -2.26 -9.29 8.72
CA LEU A 73 -3.46 -10.11 8.92
C LEU A 73 -3.13 -11.48 9.51
N SER A 74 -1.93 -11.99 9.21
CA SER A 74 -1.45 -13.25 9.76
C SER A 74 -1.25 -13.16 11.28
N LYS A 75 -1.57 -14.25 12.00
CA LYS A 75 -1.31 -14.37 13.44
C LYS A 75 0.20 -14.27 13.70
N PRO A 76 0.66 -13.68 14.82
CA PRO A 76 1.97 -14.06 15.33
C PRO A 76 1.97 -15.59 15.53
N GLY A 77 3.06 -16.26 15.13
CA GLY A 77 3.17 -17.72 15.23
C GLY A 77 2.77 -18.26 16.61
N PRO A 78 2.40 -19.55 16.73
CA PRO A 78 1.80 -20.10 17.94
C PRO A 78 2.63 -19.77 19.18
N LYS A 79 2.07 -18.94 20.08
CA LYS A 79 2.52 -18.92 21.47
C LYS A 79 1.85 -20.11 22.14
N ASN A 80 2.65 -21.09 22.56
CA ASN A 80 2.23 -22.18 23.43
C ASN A 80 1.76 -21.62 24.78
N THR A 81 0.55 -21.10 24.85
CA THR A 81 -0.13 -20.74 26.09
C THR A 81 -1.59 -21.07 25.91
N GLY A 82 -2.08 -22.08 26.64
CA GLY A 82 -3.41 -22.67 26.52
C GLY A 82 -4.57 -21.76 26.96
N SER A 83 -4.58 -20.50 26.56
CA SER A 83 -5.65 -19.54 26.83
C SER A 83 -6.33 -19.10 25.54
N VAL A 84 -7.66 -19.26 25.49
CA VAL A 84 -8.54 -18.77 24.41
C VAL A 84 -8.72 -17.25 24.57
N VAL A 85 -7.64 -16.48 24.42
CA VAL A 85 -7.71 -15.02 24.38
C VAL A 85 -7.90 -14.61 22.92
N ASP A 86 -8.81 -13.67 22.64
CA ASP A 86 -9.11 -13.14 21.30
C ASP A 86 -7.84 -12.82 20.49
N ASN A 87 -7.44 -13.78 19.65
CA ASN A 87 -6.11 -13.90 19.04
C ASN A 87 -6.05 -13.29 17.62
N LYS A 88 -6.88 -12.28 17.36
CA LYS A 88 -6.89 -11.56 16.08
C LYS A 88 -5.82 -10.47 16.10
N SER A 89 -5.13 -10.28 14.98
CA SER A 89 -4.18 -9.18 14.84
C SER A 89 -4.91 -7.82 14.90
N PRO A 90 -4.22 -6.73 15.31
CA PRO A 90 -4.82 -5.39 15.29
C PRO A 90 -5.39 -4.99 13.93
N MET A 91 -4.71 -5.37 12.83
CA MET A 91 -5.19 -5.15 11.47
C MET A 91 -6.52 -5.89 11.21
N LEU A 92 -6.60 -7.17 11.59
CA LEU A 92 -7.83 -7.94 11.42
C LEU A 92 -8.99 -7.38 12.25
N LYS A 93 -8.72 -6.93 13.48
CA LYS A 93 -9.74 -6.29 14.33
C LYS A 93 -10.26 -4.99 13.71
N LEU A 94 -9.36 -4.17 13.16
CA LEU A 94 -9.72 -2.94 12.44
C LEU A 94 -10.59 -3.24 11.21
N MET A 95 -10.22 -4.24 10.41
CA MET A 95 -10.99 -4.69 9.24
C MET A 95 -12.41 -5.16 9.63
N GLU A 96 -12.53 -5.96 10.69
CA GLU A 96 -13.83 -6.41 11.20
C GLU A 96 -14.69 -5.26 11.74
N GLY A 97 -14.06 -4.24 12.30
CA GLY A 97 -14.72 -3.02 12.73
C GLY A 97 -15.24 -2.21 11.55
N GLU A 98 -14.45 -2.05 10.49
CA GLU A 98 -14.86 -1.38 9.25
C GLU A 98 -16.05 -2.11 8.58
N MET A 99 -16.06 -3.44 8.53
CA MET A 99 -17.18 -4.22 7.99
C MET A 99 -18.52 -3.93 8.67
N LYS A 100 -18.47 -3.54 9.95
CA LYS A 100 -19.65 -3.18 10.75
C LYS A 100 -20.00 -1.71 10.65
N SER A 101 -19.14 -0.88 10.07
CA SER A 101 -19.40 0.54 9.92
C SER A 101 -20.53 0.79 8.92
N VAL A 102 -21.38 1.75 9.25
CA VAL A 102 -22.53 2.13 8.40
C VAL A 102 -22.06 2.62 7.03
N ASP A 103 -20.95 3.36 6.99
CA ASP A 103 -20.42 3.92 5.74
C ASP A 103 -19.90 2.82 4.81
N PHE A 104 -19.18 1.82 5.34
CA PHE A 104 -18.76 0.66 4.55
C PHE A 104 -19.97 -0.11 4.02
N GLN A 105 -20.94 -0.42 4.86
CA GLN A 105 -22.14 -1.14 4.44
C GLN A 105 -22.92 -0.41 3.35
N LYS A 106 -23.07 0.92 3.48
CA LYS A 106 -23.69 1.76 2.45
C LYS A 106 -22.92 1.71 1.12
N ARG A 107 -21.59 1.86 1.15
CA ARG A 107 -20.76 1.75 -0.07
C ARG A 107 -20.90 0.37 -0.72
N CYS A 108 -20.90 -0.70 0.07
CA CYS A 108 -21.08 -2.06 -0.44
C CYS A 108 -22.43 -2.26 -1.15
N LEU A 109 -23.50 -1.69 -0.60
CA LEU A 109 -24.84 -1.75 -1.21
C LEU A 109 -24.92 -0.95 -2.51
N VAL A 110 -24.35 0.26 -2.55
CA VAL A 110 -24.39 1.14 -3.72
C VAL A 110 -23.52 0.60 -4.86
N ASN A 111 -22.33 0.10 -4.55
CA ASN A 111 -21.34 -0.31 -5.54
C ASN A 111 -21.35 -1.81 -5.84
N ASN A 112 -22.17 -2.60 -5.13
CA ASN A 112 -22.20 -4.07 -5.19
C ASN A 112 -20.82 -4.73 -5.01
N GLN A 113 -19.97 -4.14 -4.16
CA GLN A 113 -18.55 -4.51 -4.02
C GLN A 113 -18.07 -4.27 -2.58
N ALA A 114 -17.25 -5.17 -2.04
CA ALA A 114 -16.75 -5.13 -0.66
C ALA A 114 -15.22 -5.23 -0.60
N PHE A 115 -14.52 -4.21 -1.09
CA PHE A 115 -13.05 -4.18 -1.20
C PHE A 115 -12.36 -3.74 0.10
N LEU A 116 -12.53 -4.53 1.16
CA LEU A 116 -11.99 -4.20 2.48
C LEU A 116 -10.46 -4.21 2.50
N PHE A 117 -9.85 -5.23 1.89
CA PHE A 117 -8.40 -5.40 1.86
C PHE A 117 -7.74 -4.33 0.99
N GLU A 118 -8.30 -4.06 -0.17
CA GLU A 118 -7.74 -3.12 -1.13
C GLU A 118 -7.88 -1.67 -0.67
N GLU A 119 -8.93 -1.32 0.06
CA GLU A 119 -9.03 -0.01 0.72
C GLU A 119 -7.95 0.18 1.81
N MET A 120 -7.63 -0.87 2.58
CA MET A 120 -6.50 -0.82 3.53
C MET A 120 -5.17 -0.65 2.79
N LEU A 121 -4.96 -1.43 1.74
CA LEU A 121 -3.80 -1.34 0.88
C LEU A 121 -3.62 0.09 0.34
N TRP A 122 -4.72 0.69 -0.12
CA TRP A 122 -4.70 2.04 -0.65
C TRP A 122 -4.34 3.07 0.40
N MET A 123 -4.93 3.02 1.61
CA MET A 123 -4.55 3.93 2.70
C MET A 123 -3.06 3.87 3.05
N VAL A 124 -2.48 2.66 3.07
CA VAL A 124 -1.03 2.49 3.32
C VAL A 124 -0.20 3.00 2.14
N THR A 125 -0.70 2.88 0.91
CA THR A 125 -0.07 3.44 -0.30
C THR A 125 -0.10 4.97 -0.29
N GLU A 126 -1.21 5.58 0.10
CA GLU A 126 -1.32 7.04 0.27
C GLU A 126 -0.37 7.56 1.36
N LEU A 127 -0.17 6.79 2.43
CA LEU A 127 0.82 7.11 3.46
C LEU A 127 2.25 7.03 2.94
N PHE A 128 2.58 5.98 2.19
CA PHE A 128 3.90 5.87 1.58
C PHE A 128 4.20 7.05 0.64
N ASP A 129 3.27 7.41 -0.26
CA ASP A 129 3.43 8.57 -1.16
C ASP A 129 3.59 9.88 -0.39
N ALA A 130 2.83 10.07 0.69
CA ALA A 130 2.92 11.25 1.53
C ALA A 130 4.29 11.39 2.21
N ILE A 131 4.79 10.29 2.79
CA ILE A 131 6.12 10.28 3.42
C ILE A 131 7.18 10.49 2.33
N TRP A 132 7.09 9.78 1.20
CA TRP A 132 8.04 9.94 0.10
C TRP A 132 8.16 11.40 -0.35
N THR A 133 7.02 12.02 -0.68
CA THR A 133 6.98 13.41 -1.18
C THR A 133 7.45 14.41 -0.15
N THR A 134 7.06 14.26 1.12
CA THR A 134 7.50 15.13 2.21
C THR A 134 9.01 15.05 2.45
N ARG A 135 9.59 13.84 2.43
CA ARG A 135 11.01 13.65 2.68
C ARG A 135 11.88 14.04 1.47
N GLN A 136 11.31 14.02 0.27
CA GLN A 136 12.01 14.30 -0.97
C GLN A 136 12.41 15.77 -1.15
N GLU A 137 11.78 16.73 -0.45
CA GLU A 137 12.11 18.16 -0.55
C GLU A 137 13.60 18.48 -0.27
N GLY A 138 14.34 17.60 0.43
CA GLY A 138 15.77 17.75 0.71
C GLY A 138 16.71 16.80 -0.04
N TRP A 139 16.23 16.03 -1.01
CA TRP A 139 17.04 15.01 -1.69
C TRP A 139 17.69 15.52 -2.98
N ASP A 140 18.92 15.06 -3.26
CA ASP A 140 19.51 15.22 -4.58
C ASP A 140 18.82 14.26 -5.58
N ILE A 141 17.91 14.82 -6.38
CA ILE A 141 17.16 14.06 -7.39
C ILE A 141 18.06 13.55 -8.51
N SER A 142 19.16 14.25 -8.81
CA SER A 142 20.10 13.82 -9.84
C SER A 142 20.87 12.59 -9.37
N GLU A 143 21.25 12.54 -8.09
CA GLU A 143 21.86 11.37 -7.48
C GLU A 143 20.88 10.18 -7.47
N LEU A 144 19.63 10.40 -7.04
CA LEU A 144 18.61 9.35 -6.99
C LEU A 144 18.31 8.71 -8.36
N LYS A 145 18.40 9.48 -9.44
CA LYS A 145 18.18 8.97 -10.80
C LYS A 145 19.37 8.19 -11.34
N ASN A 146 20.59 8.54 -10.93
CA ASN A 146 21.82 7.98 -11.49
C ASN A 146 22.47 6.91 -10.59
N ASN A 147 22.02 6.80 -9.33
CA ASN A 147 22.55 5.89 -8.33
C ASN A 147 21.44 5.00 -7.77
N GLU A 148 21.32 3.80 -8.34
CA GLU A 148 20.34 2.79 -7.93
C GLU A 148 20.47 2.41 -6.44
N THR A 149 21.70 2.44 -5.90
CA THR A 149 21.92 2.16 -4.48
C THR A 149 21.31 3.25 -3.60
N ALA A 150 21.56 4.53 -3.92
CA ALA A 150 20.97 5.65 -3.19
C ALA A 150 19.43 5.61 -3.24
N HIS A 151 18.87 5.30 -4.40
CA HIS A 151 17.44 5.12 -4.60
C HIS A 151 16.87 4.01 -3.69
N TYR A 152 17.51 2.83 -3.70
CA TYR A 152 17.10 1.71 -2.86
C TYR A 152 17.19 2.03 -1.37
N PHE A 153 18.23 2.76 -0.93
CA PHE A 153 18.35 3.22 0.46
C PHE A 153 17.18 4.12 0.85
N LYS A 154 16.83 5.12 0.03
CA LYS A 154 15.68 6.02 0.30
C LYS A 154 14.36 5.28 0.30
N PHE A 155 14.17 4.33 -0.62
CA PHE A 155 13.02 3.44 -0.60
C PHE A 155 12.91 2.66 0.71
N GLY A 156 14.01 2.06 1.17
CA GLY A 156 14.06 1.36 2.45
C GLY A 156 13.72 2.25 3.65
N GLU A 157 14.23 3.47 3.69
CA GLU A 157 13.95 4.46 4.75
C GLU A 157 12.46 4.84 4.80
N VAL A 158 11.88 5.25 3.67
CA VAL A 158 10.46 5.63 3.57
C VAL A 158 9.57 4.44 3.92
N PHE A 159 9.89 3.24 3.43
CA PHE A 159 9.10 2.06 3.71
C PHE A 159 9.16 1.66 5.19
N LYS A 160 10.32 1.81 5.83
CA LYS A 160 10.48 1.59 7.28
C LYS A 160 9.62 2.58 8.09
N GLU A 161 9.64 3.86 7.72
CA GLU A 161 8.82 4.89 8.36
C GLU A 161 7.33 4.60 8.19
N THR A 162 6.89 4.27 6.96
CA THR A 162 5.51 3.86 6.65
C THR A 162 5.04 2.73 7.57
N LYS A 163 5.84 1.66 7.70
CA LYS A 163 5.52 0.53 8.59
C LYS A 163 5.45 0.95 10.06
N SER A 164 6.32 1.86 10.48
CA SER A 164 6.34 2.38 11.85
C SER A 164 5.06 3.14 12.18
N VAL A 165 4.63 4.05 11.30
CA VAL A 165 3.40 4.84 11.46
C VAL A 165 2.16 3.94 11.46
N VAL A 166 2.07 2.98 10.53
CA VAL A 166 0.95 2.03 10.50
C VAL A 166 0.88 1.22 11.80
N ASN A 167 2.00 0.67 12.27
CA ASN A 167 2.02 -0.12 13.51
C ASN A 167 1.60 0.72 14.72
N ALA A 168 2.20 1.90 14.89
CA ALA A 168 1.86 2.81 15.99
C ALA A 168 0.39 3.24 15.95
N THR A 169 -0.20 3.34 14.77
CA THR A 169 -1.63 3.66 14.60
C THR A 169 -2.51 2.46 14.94
N LEU A 170 -2.14 1.25 14.52
CA LEU A 170 -2.83 0.02 14.87
C LEU A 170 -2.83 -0.25 16.39
N ASP A 171 -1.74 0.10 17.08
CA ASP A 171 -1.60 -0.03 18.54
C ASP A 171 -2.56 0.91 19.31
N LYS A 172 -3.12 1.94 18.65
CA LYS A 172 -4.20 2.78 19.20
C LYS A 172 -5.58 2.15 19.06
N HIS A 173 -5.68 0.97 18.44
CA HIS A 173 -6.92 0.21 18.23
C HIS A 173 -8.08 1.02 17.62
N PRO A 174 -7.89 1.65 16.44
CA PRO A 174 -8.98 2.36 15.79
C PRO A 174 -10.15 1.42 15.49
N PRO A 175 -11.40 1.87 15.68
CA PRO A 175 -12.57 1.03 15.53
C PRO A 175 -12.94 0.74 14.07
N HIS A 176 -12.54 1.58 13.12
CA HIS A 176 -12.86 1.47 11.70
C HIS A 176 -11.90 2.34 10.86
N TYR A 177 -11.96 2.26 9.53
CA TYR A 177 -10.98 2.90 8.64
C TYR A 177 -11.01 4.42 8.72
N GLY A 178 -12.18 5.03 8.92
CA GLY A 178 -12.28 6.48 9.15
C GLY A 178 -11.38 6.98 10.29
N THR A 179 -11.43 6.34 11.46
CA THR A 179 -10.56 6.69 12.60
C THR A 179 -9.10 6.34 12.33
N PHE A 180 -8.83 5.19 11.70
CA PHE A 180 -7.47 4.80 11.32
C PHE A 180 -6.84 5.86 10.39
N LYS A 181 -7.57 6.27 9.34
CA LYS A 181 -7.16 7.29 8.38
C LYS A 181 -6.87 8.64 9.05
N TYR A 182 -7.73 9.06 9.97
CA TYR A 182 -7.50 10.25 10.78
C TYR A 182 -6.22 10.14 11.62
N LEU A 183 -6.00 9.00 12.28
CA LEU A 183 -4.84 8.77 13.14
C LEU A 183 -3.52 8.56 12.40
N LEU A 184 -3.54 8.19 11.11
CA LEU A 184 -2.37 8.27 10.24
C LEU A 184 -1.83 9.70 10.14
N ASN A 185 -2.62 10.70 10.56
CA ASN A 185 -2.25 12.10 10.67
C ASN A 185 -1.76 12.68 9.34
N PHE A 186 -2.56 12.46 8.29
CA PHE A 186 -2.30 13.08 6.99
C PHE A 186 -2.22 14.62 7.09
N ASP A 187 -2.94 15.24 8.02
CA ASP A 187 -3.00 16.70 8.18
C ASP A 187 -1.68 17.35 8.63
N GLY A 188 -0.69 16.57 9.10
CA GLY A 188 0.67 17.05 9.35
C GLY A 188 1.66 16.84 8.19
N LEU A 189 1.23 16.15 7.13
CA LEU A 189 2.04 15.76 5.96
C LEU A 189 1.43 16.22 4.61
N TYR A 190 0.16 16.58 4.58
CA TYR A 190 -0.56 17.11 3.42
C TYR A 190 -0.88 18.59 3.66
N ASP A 191 -0.10 19.49 3.05
CA ASP A 191 -0.63 20.81 2.73
C ASP A 191 -1.59 20.62 1.55
N TYR A 192 -2.90 20.72 1.80
CA TYR A 192 -3.94 20.62 0.77
C TYR A 192 -3.89 21.78 -0.25
N ASN A 193 -2.91 22.69 -0.18
CA ASN A 193 -2.73 23.83 -1.08
C ASN A 193 -1.49 23.74 -1.99
N LYS A 194 -0.89 22.56 -2.20
CA LYS A 194 0.17 22.36 -3.20
C LYS A 194 -0.22 21.35 -4.28
#